data_AF-Q8KQY7-F1
#
_entry.id   AF-Q8KQY7-F1
#
_cell.length_a   1.000
_cell.length_b   1.000
_cell.length_c   1.000
_cell.angle_alpha   90.00
_cell.angle_beta   90.00
_cell.angle_gamma   90.00
#
_symmetry.space_group_name_H-M   'P 1'
#
loop_
_entity.id
_entity.type
_entity.pdbx_description
1 polymer ?
#
loop_
_entity_poly.entity_id
_entity_poly.type
_entity_poly.pdbx_seq_one_letter_code
_entity_poly.pdbx_strand_id
1 'polypeptide(L)'
;MGFLNTPLATYLIRLLNTSVNIQVGDIEDLPDLSSKVNPKDVSRAIELSKTEWNMWESSFEFSGVKFEGKSFYESFKLFHEETTRIINELHTLENIISANVTKDLNVSIELRDVDLESISLESNCSLLELQSKWAAQLISYVIGCIMGRYSIINEGIMFASKKQNHFFEKVNEGAFSNFFPDDDGIIPLTDQEWFKDDATNRFP
;
A
#
# COMPACT_ATOMS: atom_id res chain seq x y z
N MET A 1 19.72 4.18 3.45
CA MET A 1 18.28 4.51 3.30
C MET A 1 17.97 5.87 3.88
N GLY A 2 18.00 6.06 5.21
CA GLY A 2 17.54 7.31 5.83
C GLY A 2 18.20 8.60 5.30
N PHE A 3 19.53 8.67 5.21
CA PHE A 3 20.23 9.86 4.68
C PHE A 3 19.92 10.11 3.20
N LEU A 4 19.98 9.07 2.36
CA LEU A 4 19.81 9.19 0.91
C LEU A 4 18.41 9.66 0.49
N ASN A 5 17.39 9.41 1.32
CA ASN A 5 16.02 9.86 1.08
C ASN A 5 15.76 11.30 1.58
N THR A 6 16.76 11.98 2.14
CA THR A 6 16.59 13.38 2.55
C THR A 6 16.66 14.34 1.34
N PRO A 7 16.01 15.52 1.43
CA PRO A 7 16.16 16.57 0.43
C PRO A 7 17.62 17.00 0.22
N LEU A 8 18.43 16.97 1.28
CA LEU A 8 19.86 17.28 1.21
C LEU A 8 20.61 16.29 0.31
N ALA A 9 20.42 14.98 0.50
CA ALA A 9 21.11 13.99 -0.33
C ALA A 9 20.69 14.12 -1.81
N THR A 10 19.40 14.36 -2.06
CA THR A 10 18.88 14.63 -3.42
C THR A 10 19.54 15.87 -4.04
N TYR A 11 19.69 16.93 -3.25
CA TYR A 11 20.37 18.16 -3.69
C TYR A 11 21.85 17.93 -4.01
N LEU A 12 22.58 17.24 -3.14
CA LEU A 12 24.00 16.93 -3.32
C LEU A 12 24.22 16.04 -4.55
N ILE A 13 23.40 15.01 -4.74
CA ILE A 13 23.48 14.13 -5.93
C ILE A 13 23.28 14.95 -7.21
N ARG A 14 22.32 15.88 -7.25
CA ARG A 14 22.07 16.76 -8.41
C ARG A 14 23.20 17.76 -8.67
N LEU A 15 23.97 18.13 -7.65
CA LEU A 15 25.15 18.98 -7.82
C LEU A 15 26.34 18.19 -8.39
N LEU A 16 26.55 16.97 -7.90
CA LEU A 16 27.65 16.11 -8.32
C LEU A 16 27.40 15.52 -9.71
N ASN A 17 26.15 15.19 -10.02
CA ASN A 17 25.75 14.59 -11.29
C ASN A 17 24.54 15.32 -11.87
N THR A 18 24.74 15.93 -13.04
CA THR A 18 23.70 16.65 -13.80
C THR A 18 22.81 15.72 -14.63
N SER A 19 23.19 14.44 -14.76
CA SER A 19 22.43 13.41 -15.46
C SER A 19 21.50 12.66 -14.50
N VAL A 20 20.45 12.03 -15.04
CA VAL A 20 19.50 11.21 -14.26
C VAL A 20 20.15 9.91 -13.75
N ASN A 21 21.31 9.53 -14.29
CA ASN A 21 21.94 8.25 -14.00
C ASN A 21 22.88 8.36 -12.82
N ILE A 22 22.46 7.85 -11.66
CA ILE A 22 23.24 7.82 -10.42
C ILE A 22 24.14 6.59 -10.43
N GLN A 23 25.46 6.78 -10.38
CA GLN A 23 26.44 5.70 -10.25
C GLN A 23 26.85 5.49 -8.80
N VAL A 24 27.45 4.34 -8.49
CA VAL A 24 27.95 4.02 -7.15
C VAL A 24 29.01 5.04 -6.70
N GLY A 25 29.88 5.49 -7.61
CA GLY A 25 30.88 6.52 -7.33
C GLY A 25 30.28 7.85 -6.88
N ASP A 26 29.14 8.26 -7.47
CA ASP A 26 28.46 9.51 -7.10
C ASP A 26 27.93 9.46 -5.65
N ILE A 27 27.59 8.25 -5.17
CA ILE A 27 27.12 8.03 -3.79
C ILE A 27 28.30 7.98 -2.81
N GLU A 28 29.44 7.41 -3.22
CA GLU A 28 30.68 7.39 -2.41
C GLU A 28 31.26 8.79 -2.18
N ASP A 29 31.04 9.71 -3.13
CA ASP A 29 31.47 11.11 -3.02
C ASP A 29 30.58 11.95 -2.07
N LEU A 30 29.47 11.40 -1.58
CA LEU A 30 28.60 12.09 -0.61
C LEU A 30 29.23 12.11 0.80
N PRO A 31 28.98 13.18 1.59
CA PRO A 31 29.42 13.22 2.97
C PRO A 31 28.72 12.12 3.79
N ASP A 32 29.49 11.38 4.59
CA ASP A 32 28.93 10.37 5.49
C ASP A 32 28.23 11.02 6.69
N LEU A 33 26.93 11.28 6.53
CA LEU A 33 26.03 11.76 7.57
C LEU A 33 25.13 10.64 8.12
N SER A 34 25.44 9.37 7.82
CA SER A 34 24.63 8.23 8.25
C SER A 34 24.50 8.12 9.77
N SER A 35 25.54 8.53 10.50
CA SER A 35 25.60 8.54 11.97
C SER A 35 24.60 9.49 12.63
N LYS A 36 24.06 10.48 11.90
CA LYS A 36 23.08 11.46 12.39
C LYS A 36 21.65 10.99 12.27
N VAL A 37 21.43 9.93 11.51
CA VAL A 37 20.11 9.35 11.30
C VAL A 37 19.84 8.34 12.41
N ASN A 38 18.77 8.56 13.16
CA ASN A 38 18.31 7.61 14.16
C ASN A 38 17.73 6.37 13.47
N PRO A 39 18.29 5.16 13.71
CA PRO A 39 17.82 3.94 13.04
C PRO A 39 16.38 3.58 13.41
N LYS A 40 15.87 4.02 14.57
CA LYS A 40 14.48 3.76 14.97
C LYS A 40 13.49 4.50 14.08
N ASP A 41 13.76 5.76 13.76
CA ASP A 41 12.89 6.60 12.93
C ASP A 41 12.83 6.06 11.51
N VAL A 42 13.97 5.59 10.98
CA VAL A 42 14.05 4.91 9.68
C VAL A 42 13.27 3.60 9.69
N SER A 43 13.42 2.79 10.75
CA SER A 43 12.72 1.51 10.86
C SER A 43 11.20 1.72 10.90
N ARG A 44 10.75 2.76 11.63
CA ARG A 44 9.34 3.13 11.70
C ARG A 44 8.80 3.64 10.36
N ALA A 45 9.56 4.48 9.65
CA ALA A 45 9.20 4.94 8.31
C ALA A 45 9.02 3.76 7.35
N ILE A 46 9.94 2.79 7.36
CA ILE A 46 9.84 1.56 6.55
C ILE A 46 8.60 0.75 6.92
N GLU A 47 8.31 0.61 8.22
CA GLU A 47 7.13 -0.11 8.70
C GLU A 47 5.83 0.56 8.22
N LEU A 48 5.74 1.88 8.29
CA LEU A 48 4.58 2.65 7.82
C LEU A 48 4.37 2.50 6.31
N SER A 49 5.44 2.66 5.53
CA SER A 49 5.38 2.45 4.07
C SER A 49 5.00 1.02 3.72
N LYS A 50 5.52 0.02 4.44
CA LYS A 50 5.15 -1.38 4.23
C LYS A 50 3.68 -1.64 4.59
N THR A 51 3.21 -1.04 5.69
CA THR A 51 1.83 -1.19 6.15
C THR A 51 0.87 -0.62 5.13
N GLU A 52 1.13 0.58 4.61
CA GLU A 52 0.32 1.21 3.56
C GLU A 52 0.37 0.44 2.25
N TRP A 53 1.56 0.01 1.82
CA TRP A 53 1.72 -0.83 0.62
C TRP A 53 0.88 -2.10 0.71
N ASN A 54 0.89 -2.77 1.86
CA ASN A 54 0.12 -4.00 2.09
C ASN A 54 -1.40 -3.77 2.18
N MET A 55 -1.89 -2.54 2.25
CA MET A 55 -3.32 -2.24 2.12
C MET A 55 -3.81 -2.36 0.67
N TRP A 56 -2.91 -2.33 -0.30
CA TRP A 56 -3.24 -2.36 -1.72
C TRP A 56 -3.08 -3.76 -2.31
N GLU A 57 -3.97 -4.11 -3.24
CA GLU A 57 -3.99 -5.42 -3.91
C GLU A 57 -2.75 -5.66 -4.78
N SER A 58 -2.04 -4.59 -5.15
CA SER A 58 -0.75 -4.62 -5.84
C SER A 58 0.38 -5.21 -4.99
N SER A 59 0.23 -5.24 -3.65
CA SER A 59 1.22 -5.81 -2.76
C SER A 59 1.21 -7.34 -2.77
N PHE A 60 2.41 -7.91 -2.68
CA PHE A 60 2.62 -9.36 -2.51
C PHE A 60 2.07 -9.89 -1.18
N GLU A 61 2.01 -9.06 -0.14
CA GLU A 61 1.51 -9.43 1.19
C GLU A 61 0.08 -8.91 1.44
N PHE A 62 -0.65 -8.56 0.37
CA PHE A 62 -2.04 -8.12 0.49
C PHE A 62 -2.91 -9.19 1.17
N SER A 63 -3.55 -8.80 2.28
CA SER A 63 -4.36 -9.69 3.10
C SER A 63 -5.86 -9.58 2.87
N GLY A 64 -6.32 -8.56 2.15
CA GLY A 64 -7.73 -8.30 1.88
C GLY A 64 -8.14 -6.85 2.17
N VAL A 65 -9.34 -6.47 1.75
CA VAL A 65 -9.89 -5.14 2.04
C VAL A 65 -10.56 -5.14 3.41
N LYS A 66 -10.10 -4.27 4.32
CA LYS A 66 -10.77 -4.04 5.60
C LYS A 66 -12.07 -3.28 5.38
N PHE A 67 -13.19 -3.94 5.61
CA PHE A 67 -14.53 -3.35 5.55
C PHE A 67 -15.20 -3.45 6.92
N GLU A 68 -15.01 -2.43 7.75
CA GLU A 68 -15.40 -2.44 9.17
C GLU A 68 -16.67 -1.62 9.47
N GLY A 69 -17.13 -0.80 8.53
CA GLY A 69 -18.34 0.02 8.65
C GLY A 69 -19.60 -0.70 8.19
N LYS A 70 -20.77 -0.15 8.52
CA LYS A 70 -22.08 -0.69 8.08
C LYS A 70 -22.45 -0.26 6.66
N SER A 71 -21.72 0.71 6.12
CA SER A 71 -21.90 1.25 4.78
C SER A 71 -20.56 1.52 4.13
N PHE A 72 -20.56 1.63 2.79
CA PHE A 72 -19.39 2.03 2.03
C PHE A 72 -18.78 3.34 2.56
N TYR A 73 -19.62 4.33 2.86
CA TYR A 73 -19.15 5.63 3.36
C TYR A 73 -18.45 5.52 4.72
N GLU A 74 -19.03 4.77 5.66
CA GLU A 74 -18.42 4.58 6.98
C GLU A 74 -17.08 3.84 6.89
N SER A 75 -17.03 2.75 6.12
CA SER A 75 -15.78 1.99 5.91
C SER A 75 -14.71 2.83 5.21
N PHE A 76 -15.09 3.58 4.17
CA PHE A 76 -14.17 4.48 3.48
C PHE A 76 -13.65 5.58 4.40
N LYS A 77 -14.51 6.14 5.26
CA LYS A 77 -14.13 7.17 6.22
C LYS A 77 -13.06 6.65 7.19
N LEU A 78 -13.25 5.45 7.76
CA LEU A 78 -12.25 4.81 8.64
C LEU A 78 -10.92 4.56 7.91
N PHE A 79 -10.99 4.06 6.67
CA PHE A 79 -9.81 3.87 5.83
C PHE A 79 -9.08 5.19 5.54
N HIS A 80 -9.83 6.26 5.22
CA HIS A 80 -9.27 7.58 4.97
C HIS A 80 -8.61 8.19 6.23
N GLU A 81 -9.23 8.02 7.40
CA GLU A 81 -8.65 8.46 8.67
C GLU A 81 -7.33 7.72 8.98
N GLU A 82 -7.29 6.41 8.75
CA GLU A 82 -6.09 5.59 8.97
C GLU A 82 -4.95 5.96 8.02
N THR A 83 -5.24 6.08 6.71
CA THR A 83 -4.24 6.47 5.71
C THR A 83 -3.72 7.89 5.96
N THR A 84 -4.60 8.82 6.33
CA THR A 84 -4.21 10.19 6.71
C THR A 84 -3.29 10.19 7.94
N ARG A 85 -3.55 9.33 8.92
CA ARG A 85 -2.68 9.17 10.09
C ARG A 85 -1.29 8.67 9.68
N ILE A 86 -1.22 7.63 8.84
CA ILE A 86 0.04 7.07 8.34
C ILE A 86 0.83 8.11 7.55
N ILE A 87 0.19 8.86 6.64
CA ILE A 87 0.82 9.90 5.83
C ILE A 87 1.43 10.99 6.72
N ASN A 88 0.65 11.48 7.70
CA ASN A 88 1.14 12.51 8.61
C ASN A 88 2.28 11.99 9.49
N GLU A 89 2.20 10.75 10.00
CA GLU A 89 3.27 10.16 10.80
C GLU A 89 4.56 10.04 9.97
N LEU A 90 4.48 9.51 8.76
CA LEU A 90 5.62 9.40 7.86
C LEU A 90 6.22 10.77 7.52
N HIS A 91 5.39 11.77 7.24
CA HIS A 91 5.80 13.14 6.99
C HIS A 91 6.56 13.75 8.18
N THR A 92 6.10 13.51 9.41
CA THR A 92 6.83 13.98 10.59
C THR A 92 8.19 13.29 10.75
N LEU A 93 8.28 11.98 10.46
CA LEU A 93 9.53 11.24 10.54
C LEU A 93 10.53 11.71 9.48
N GLU A 94 10.10 11.93 8.25
CA GLU A 94 10.96 12.44 7.18
C GLU A 94 11.49 13.84 7.49
N ASN A 95 10.68 14.71 8.09
CA ASN A 95 11.13 16.02 8.57
C ASN A 95 12.12 15.92 9.73
N ILE A 96 11.90 15.02 10.70
CA ILE A 96 12.84 14.80 11.81
C ILE A 96 14.19 14.29 11.28
N ILE A 97 14.17 13.31 10.37
CA ILE A 97 15.38 12.77 9.75
C ILE A 97 16.12 13.86 8.98
N SER A 98 15.39 14.64 8.17
CA SER A 98 15.96 15.74 7.38
C SER A 98 16.59 16.81 8.29
N ALA A 99 15.88 17.23 9.35
CA ALA A 99 16.38 18.21 10.31
C ALA A 99 17.63 17.72 11.06
N ASN A 100 17.68 16.45 11.44
CA ASN A 100 18.86 15.88 12.13
C ASN A 100 20.11 15.86 11.25
N VAL A 101 19.94 15.60 9.96
CA VAL A 101 21.04 15.58 8.99
C VAL A 101 21.54 17.00 8.69
N THR A 102 20.65 18.00 8.62
CA THR A 102 21.01 19.37 8.25
C THR A 102 21.51 20.21 9.42
N LYS A 103 21.16 19.87 10.66
CA LYS A 103 21.50 20.65 11.87
C LYS A 103 22.99 20.97 12.03
N ASP A 104 23.86 20.04 11.67
CA ASP A 104 25.32 20.19 11.86
C ASP A 104 26.01 20.81 10.64
N LEU A 105 25.30 20.89 9.53
CA LEU A 105 25.76 21.63 8.37
C LEU A 105 25.44 23.11 8.65
N ASN A 106 26.48 23.92 8.88
CA ASN A 106 26.41 25.41 8.93
C ASN A 106 25.97 26.03 7.58
N VAL A 107 25.24 25.26 6.80
CA VAL A 107 24.80 25.53 5.46
C VAL A 107 23.42 26.15 5.63
N SER A 108 23.38 27.46 5.53
CA SER A 108 22.18 28.29 5.35
C SER A 108 21.53 28.02 3.99
N ILE A 109 21.37 26.76 3.61
CA ILE A 109 20.44 26.38 2.54
C ILE A 109 19.10 26.30 3.25
N GLU A 110 18.16 27.13 2.80
CA GLU A 110 16.73 26.94 3.08
C GLU A 110 16.29 25.63 2.40
N LEU A 111 16.75 24.50 2.94
CA LEU A 111 16.15 23.21 2.61
C LEU A 111 14.76 23.31 3.19
N ARG A 112 13.78 23.54 2.31
CA ARG A 112 12.38 23.50 2.66
C ARG A 112 12.09 22.19 3.38
N ASP A 113 11.22 22.27 4.37
CA ASP A 113 10.62 21.10 4.97
C ASP A 113 10.09 20.17 3.87
N VAL A 114 10.06 18.88 4.13
CA VAL A 114 9.53 17.89 3.20
C VAL A 114 8.08 18.27 2.92
N ASP A 115 7.73 18.51 1.64
CA ASP A 115 6.37 18.86 1.27
C ASP A 115 5.45 17.65 1.48
N LEU A 116 4.24 17.85 2.01
CA LEU A 116 3.30 16.73 2.23
C LEU A 116 2.97 16.01 0.92
N GLU A 117 2.91 16.73 -0.20
CA GLU A 117 2.67 16.17 -1.54
C GLU A 117 3.83 15.29 -2.06
N SER A 118 5.02 15.40 -1.46
CA SER A 118 6.19 14.60 -1.86
C SER A 118 6.24 13.22 -1.18
N ILE A 119 5.36 12.98 -0.21
CA ILE A 119 5.25 11.67 0.46
C ILE A 119 4.82 10.62 -0.57
N SER A 120 5.65 9.59 -0.73
CA SER A 120 5.57 8.59 -1.81
C SER A 120 4.50 7.50 -1.61
N LEU A 121 3.57 7.68 -0.66
CA LEU A 121 2.52 6.70 -0.38
C LEU A 121 1.42 6.76 -1.43
N GLU A 122 0.87 5.60 -1.81
CA GLU A 122 -0.18 5.53 -2.86
C GLU A 122 -1.47 6.23 -2.44
N SER A 123 -1.75 6.22 -1.13
CA SER A 123 -2.89 6.92 -0.53
C SER A 123 -2.74 8.45 -0.49
N ASN A 124 -1.54 9.00 -0.73
CA ASN A 124 -1.28 10.44 -0.70
C ASN A 124 -1.72 11.10 -2.01
N CYS A 125 -3.03 11.14 -2.23
CA CYS A 125 -3.65 11.72 -3.42
C CYS A 125 -4.93 12.49 -3.04
N SER A 126 -5.62 13.04 -4.04
CA SER A 126 -6.89 13.74 -3.78
C SER A 126 -7.94 12.79 -3.18
N LEU A 127 -8.84 13.31 -2.33
CA LEU A 127 -9.89 12.49 -1.70
C LEU A 127 -10.74 11.72 -2.72
N LEU A 128 -11.06 12.35 -3.85
CA LEU A 128 -11.84 11.73 -4.92
C LEU A 128 -11.08 10.58 -5.59
N GLU A 129 -9.77 10.74 -5.81
CA GLU A 129 -8.93 9.70 -6.37
C GLU A 129 -8.79 8.53 -5.39
N LEU A 130 -8.53 8.82 -4.11
CA LEU A 130 -8.44 7.80 -3.06
C LEU A 130 -9.73 6.99 -2.96
N GLN A 131 -10.89 7.66 -2.97
CA GLN A 131 -12.19 7.00 -2.95
C GLN A 131 -12.39 6.10 -4.18
N SER A 132 -12.00 6.58 -5.36
CA SER A 132 -12.14 5.84 -6.61
C SER A 132 -11.24 4.60 -6.63
N LYS A 133 -9.97 4.73 -6.20
CA LYS A 133 -9.02 3.61 -6.07
C LYS A 133 -9.52 2.57 -5.07
N TRP A 134 -9.96 3.02 -3.89
CA TRP A 134 -10.47 2.13 -2.86
C TRP A 134 -11.75 1.40 -3.28
N ALA A 135 -12.67 2.09 -3.98
CA ALA A 135 -13.87 1.46 -4.54
C ALA A 135 -13.51 0.41 -5.60
N ALA A 136 -12.60 0.73 -6.53
CA ALA A 136 -12.16 -0.20 -7.56
C ALA A 136 -11.49 -1.44 -6.95
N GLN A 137 -10.66 -1.25 -5.92
CA GLN A 137 -10.04 -2.33 -5.17
C GLN A 137 -11.07 -3.19 -4.45
N LEU A 138 -12.08 -2.58 -3.81
CA LEU A 138 -13.14 -3.33 -3.13
C LEU A 138 -13.87 -4.27 -4.10
N ILE A 139 -14.21 -3.76 -5.30
CA ILE A 139 -14.83 -4.56 -6.35
C ILE A 139 -13.89 -5.69 -6.81
N SER A 140 -12.62 -5.37 -7.08
CA SER A 140 -11.60 -6.35 -7.47
C SER A 140 -11.43 -7.45 -6.42
N TYR A 141 -11.40 -7.08 -5.14
CA TYR A 141 -11.32 -8.01 -4.02
C TYR A 141 -12.56 -8.92 -3.93
N VAL A 142 -13.77 -8.37 -4.11
CA VAL A 142 -15.00 -9.16 -4.14
C VAL A 142 -15.00 -10.15 -5.30
N ILE A 143 -14.61 -9.71 -6.50
CA ILE A 143 -14.44 -10.61 -7.66
C ILE A 143 -13.39 -11.67 -7.34
N GLY A 144 -12.28 -11.30 -6.72
CA GLY A 144 -11.25 -12.24 -6.27
C GLY A 144 -11.75 -13.25 -5.24
N CYS A 145 -12.68 -12.89 -4.36
CA CYS A 145 -13.37 -13.82 -3.47
C CYS A 145 -14.27 -14.79 -4.26
N ILE A 146 -15.03 -14.28 -5.24
CA ILE A 146 -15.89 -15.11 -6.10
C ILE A 146 -15.05 -16.08 -6.94
N MET A 147 -13.88 -15.65 -7.41
CA MET A 147 -12.94 -16.51 -8.15
C MET A 147 -12.09 -17.40 -7.24
N GLY A 148 -12.23 -17.30 -5.90
CA GLY A 148 -11.47 -18.07 -4.92
C GLY A 148 -9.99 -17.68 -4.75
N ARG A 149 -9.57 -16.56 -5.36
CA ARG A 149 -8.25 -15.97 -5.14
C ARG A 149 -8.08 -15.50 -3.70
N TYR A 150 -9.14 -14.95 -3.11
CA TYR A 150 -9.20 -14.49 -1.73
C TYR A 150 -10.31 -15.21 -0.95
N SER A 151 -10.27 -15.12 0.38
CA SER A 151 -11.37 -15.54 1.25
C SER A 151 -11.78 -14.36 2.13
N ILE A 152 -13.07 -14.25 2.40
CA ILE A 152 -13.62 -13.27 3.34
C ILE A 152 -13.25 -13.64 4.79
N ILE A 153 -12.99 -14.93 5.06
CA ILE A 153 -12.74 -15.45 6.40
C ILE A 153 -11.24 -15.49 6.70
N ASN A 154 -10.44 -15.84 5.70
CA ASN A 154 -9.00 -16.03 5.88
C ASN A 154 -8.24 -14.93 5.16
N GLU A 155 -7.33 -14.30 5.90
CA GLU A 155 -6.44 -13.28 5.37
C GLU A 155 -5.47 -13.87 4.32
N GLY A 156 -5.23 -13.08 3.27
CA GLY A 156 -4.23 -13.39 2.26
C GLY A 156 -4.75 -14.19 1.07
N ILE A 157 -3.80 -14.58 0.21
CA ILE A 157 -4.10 -15.26 -1.04
C ILE A 157 -4.40 -16.73 -0.76
N MET A 158 -5.61 -17.16 -1.15
CA MET A 158 -6.04 -18.54 -0.98
C MET A 158 -5.55 -19.40 -2.14
N PHE A 159 -5.82 -18.95 -3.37
CA PHE A 159 -5.52 -19.66 -4.60
C PHE A 159 -4.83 -18.75 -5.63
N ALA A 160 -3.61 -19.12 -6.03
CA ALA A 160 -2.81 -18.38 -7.02
C ALA A 160 -2.30 -19.25 -8.18
N SER A 161 -2.68 -20.54 -8.24
CA SER A 161 -2.07 -21.49 -9.19
C SER A 161 -3.09 -22.46 -9.79
N LYS A 162 -2.93 -22.84 -11.06
CA LYS A 162 -3.81 -23.79 -11.79
C LYS A 162 -3.86 -25.23 -11.24
N LYS A 163 -3.24 -25.55 -10.10
CA LYS A 163 -3.25 -26.91 -9.55
C LYS A 163 -4.54 -27.15 -8.76
N GLN A 164 -5.53 -27.75 -9.42
CA GLN A 164 -6.86 -28.09 -8.89
C GLN A 164 -6.80 -28.85 -7.54
N ASN A 165 -5.76 -29.64 -7.27
CA ASN A 165 -5.67 -30.45 -6.05
C ASN A 165 -5.60 -29.59 -4.76
N HIS A 166 -4.96 -28.41 -4.81
CA HIS A 166 -4.88 -27.53 -3.63
C HIS A 166 -6.18 -26.79 -3.32
N PHE A 167 -7.06 -26.63 -4.31
CA PHE A 167 -8.36 -26.00 -4.12
C PHE A 167 -9.23 -26.84 -3.18
N PHE A 168 -9.38 -28.14 -3.48
CA PHE A 168 -10.16 -29.06 -2.65
C PHE A 168 -9.56 -29.25 -1.25
N GLU A 169 -8.23 -29.21 -1.10
CA GLU A 169 -7.57 -29.22 0.22
C GLU A 169 -8.00 -28.01 1.07
N LYS A 170 -7.88 -26.78 0.54
CA LYS A 170 -8.28 -25.58 1.28
C LYS A 170 -9.78 -25.51 1.54
N VAL A 171 -10.62 -25.94 0.58
CA VAL A 171 -12.07 -26.04 0.78
C VAL A 171 -12.40 -27.00 1.93
N ASN A 172 -11.72 -28.15 2.01
CA ASN A 172 -11.88 -29.13 3.09
C ASN A 172 -11.35 -28.61 4.45
N GLU A 173 -10.39 -27.70 4.45
CA GLU A 173 -9.89 -26.99 5.65
C GLU A 173 -10.86 -25.89 6.14
N GLY A 174 -11.98 -25.67 5.46
CA GLY A 174 -12.98 -24.66 5.84
C GLY A 174 -12.66 -23.25 5.36
N ALA A 175 -11.77 -23.11 4.37
CA ALA A 175 -11.31 -21.83 3.85
C ALA A 175 -12.42 -20.87 3.37
N PHE A 176 -13.58 -21.42 2.99
CA PHE A 176 -14.66 -20.75 2.28
C PHE A 176 -16.04 -20.96 2.92
N SER A 177 -16.08 -21.34 4.20
CA SER A 177 -17.26 -21.89 4.87
C SER A 177 -18.55 -21.05 4.80
N ASN A 178 -18.47 -19.74 4.54
CA ASN A 178 -19.63 -18.85 4.38
C ASN A 178 -19.77 -18.22 2.98
N PHE A 179 -18.75 -18.33 2.12
CA PHE A 179 -18.78 -17.77 0.76
C PHE A 179 -17.90 -18.62 -0.15
N PHE A 180 -18.54 -19.48 -0.93
CA PHE A 180 -17.84 -20.40 -1.82
C PHE A 180 -17.47 -19.73 -3.14
N PRO A 181 -16.24 -19.96 -3.63
CA PRO A 181 -15.87 -19.58 -4.98
C PRO A 181 -16.84 -20.16 -6.00
N ASP A 182 -16.91 -19.54 -7.16
CA ASP A 182 -17.63 -20.08 -8.29
C ASP A 182 -16.95 -21.33 -8.85
N ASP A 183 -17.78 -22.30 -9.25
CA ASP A 183 -17.34 -23.65 -9.64
C ASP A 183 -16.58 -23.64 -10.97
N ASP A 184 -16.95 -22.76 -11.91
CA ASP A 184 -16.30 -22.63 -13.22
C ASP A 184 -15.68 -21.24 -13.46
N GLY A 185 -15.88 -20.31 -12.53
CA GLY A 185 -15.35 -18.95 -12.58
C GLY A 185 -16.13 -18.06 -13.54
N ILE A 186 -17.35 -18.44 -13.89
CA ILE A 186 -18.25 -17.66 -14.73
C ILE A 186 -19.29 -17.02 -13.82
N ILE A 187 -19.50 -15.72 -13.97
CA ILE A 187 -20.56 -15.00 -13.26
C ILE A 187 -21.52 -14.46 -14.31
N PRO A 188 -22.65 -15.13 -14.56
CA PRO A 188 -23.65 -14.62 -15.48
C PRO A 188 -24.28 -13.34 -14.92
N LEU A 189 -24.36 -12.32 -15.77
CA LEU A 189 -25.08 -11.07 -15.49
C LEU A 189 -26.33 -11.07 -16.36
N THR A 190 -27.47 -11.47 -15.79
CA THR A 190 -28.73 -11.57 -16.52
C THR A 190 -29.79 -10.64 -15.95
N ASP A 191 -30.88 -10.42 -16.70
CA ASP A 191 -31.96 -9.50 -16.34
C ASP A 191 -32.95 -10.08 -15.31
N GLN A 192 -32.88 -11.40 -15.08
CA GLN A 192 -33.65 -12.15 -14.10
C GLN A 192 -32.74 -13.23 -13.49
N GLU A 193 -33.13 -13.86 -12.38
CA GLU A 193 -32.34 -14.97 -11.80
C GLU A 193 -32.52 -16.25 -12.63
N TRP A 194 -31.75 -16.39 -13.72
CA TRP A 194 -31.78 -17.57 -14.58
C TRP A 194 -30.86 -18.70 -14.08
N PHE A 195 -29.79 -18.35 -13.36
CA PHE A 195 -28.76 -19.29 -12.90
C PHE A 195 -28.52 -19.19 -11.41
N LYS A 196 -28.04 -20.28 -10.80
CA LYS A 196 -27.78 -20.36 -9.35
C LYS A 196 -26.61 -19.44 -8.94
N ASP A 197 -25.68 -19.24 -9.86
CA ASP A 197 -24.45 -18.46 -9.78
C ASP A 197 -24.57 -17.05 -10.37
N ASP A 198 -25.80 -16.60 -10.72
CA ASP A 198 -26.03 -15.23 -11.20
C ASP A 198 -25.44 -14.20 -10.24
N ALA A 199 -24.89 -13.12 -10.81
CA ALA A 199 -24.32 -12.00 -10.06
C ALA A 199 -25.25 -11.53 -8.91
N THR A 200 -26.56 -11.45 -9.18
CA THR A 200 -27.58 -11.01 -8.21
C THR A 200 -27.64 -11.89 -6.96
N ASN A 201 -27.31 -13.19 -7.09
CA ASN A 201 -27.27 -14.13 -5.98
C ASN A 201 -25.94 -14.10 -5.21
N ARG A 202 -24.89 -13.50 -5.77
CA ARG A 202 -23.54 -13.45 -5.19
C ARG A 202 -23.20 -12.12 -4.52
N PHE A 203 -23.88 -11.04 -4.87
CA PHE A 203 -23.77 -9.76 -4.16
C PHE A 203 -24.86 -9.70 -3.06
N PRO A 204 -24.50 -9.69 -1.77
CA PRO A 204 -25.45 -9.61 -0.67
C PRO A 204 -26.12 -8.23 -0.55
#